data_AF-A0A4R5CXR4-F1
#
_entry.id   AF-A0A4R5CXR4-F1
#
_cell.length_a   1.000
_cell.length_b   1.000
_cell.length_c   1.000
_cell.angle_alpha   90.00
_cell.angle_beta   90.00
_cell.angle_gamma   90.00
#
_symmetry.space_group_name_H-M   'P 1'
#
loop_
_entity.id
_entity.type
_entity.pdbx_description
1 polymer ?
#
loop_
_entity_poly.entity_id
_entity_poly.type
_entity_poly.pdbx_seq_one_letter_code
_entity_poly.pdbx_strand_id
1 'polypeptide(L)'
;MIQKFLYLEWKAFIRSASFATNLALKILMGFVAVYFILIFLAVGIGVFYILKKENMDPVATVNKFMIYYVLMDLIIRLLLQKIPVLNIRPMLVFPIKKSTIVHFSLGKTILSFFNLVHGFFLIPFSVVLIIEGYDALSVVLWFTAVYSLLYINNFINIILSNKDNLFGIFLAIVAILGGLHYYDYFNITDYTAPFFDAIFNTYWAFAIPVMALVGLYVATFQYFKNNLYLDAGLSSKHDIAKTEDLTWLNQFGTIGTFLKNDIKLIKRNKRSKTTVGLSVMFLFYGLLFFTNSIEAYNNPVMHIFAGIFVSGGFLITFGQFVPSWDSAYYQLMMTQNIPYKGYLSSKWWLMVIATLVTTTIASFYLYFGVQVYLTIVVGAIYNIGINSHLVLLGGAYTKTPIDLSSGKGAFGDKKAFNVKTMLISIPQLGLPVLLYWLGSKYGNPTIGLSLVAAVGVIGFAFKDKAFSLIEKIYKAEKYATIAAYKQKG
;
A
#
# COMPACT_ATOMS: atom_id res chain seq x y z
N MET A 1 20.95 26.34 -10.43
CA MET A 1 20.11 25.34 -11.13
C MET A 1 19.11 24.65 -10.19
N ILE A 2 19.54 24.13 -9.03
CA ILE A 2 18.66 23.45 -8.05
C ILE A 2 17.45 24.32 -7.64
N GLN A 3 17.66 25.60 -7.33
CA GLN A 3 16.57 26.54 -7.01
C GLN A 3 15.55 26.69 -8.15
N LYS A 4 15.99 26.71 -9.42
CA LYS A 4 15.09 26.76 -10.58
C LYS A 4 14.25 25.48 -10.68
N PHE A 5 14.81 24.31 -10.36
CA PHE A 5 14.04 23.07 -10.34
C PHE A 5 12.98 23.05 -9.23
N LEU A 6 13.33 23.51 -8.02
CA LEU A 6 12.36 23.64 -6.91
C LEU A 6 11.22 24.59 -7.29
N TYR A 7 11.53 25.71 -7.95
CA TYR A 7 10.53 26.65 -8.46
C TYR A 7 9.59 26.04 -9.49
N LEU A 8 10.12 25.25 -10.44
CA LEU A 8 9.31 24.57 -11.44
C LEU A 8 8.39 23.52 -10.80
N GLU A 9 8.85 22.80 -9.78
CA GLU A 9 8.00 21.87 -9.03
C GLU A 9 6.86 22.58 -8.29
N TRP A 10 7.15 23.73 -7.68
CA TRP A 10 6.15 24.54 -7.01
C TRP A 10 5.08 25.04 -8.00
N LYS A 11 5.50 25.52 -9.17
CA LYS A 11 4.59 25.90 -10.26
C LYS A 11 3.76 24.72 -10.76
N ALA A 12 4.36 23.55 -10.95
CA ALA A 12 3.64 22.34 -11.38
C ALA A 12 2.61 21.89 -10.33
N PHE A 13 2.94 22.02 -9.04
CA PHE A 13 2.01 21.73 -7.96
C PHE A 13 0.80 22.66 -7.96
N ILE A 14 1.04 23.98 -8.01
CA ILE A 14 -0.02 25.01 -7.99
C ILE A 14 -0.92 24.92 -9.23
N ARG A 15 -0.33 24.67 -10.40
CA ARG A 15 -1.08 24.63 -11.68
C ARG A 15 -1.75 23.28 -11.95
N SER A 16 -1.68 22.33 -11.02
CA SER A 16 -2.33 21.04 -11.20
C SER A 16 -3.85 21.16 -11.12
N ALA A 17 -4.58 20.52 -12.05
CA ALA A 17 -6.04 20.53 -12.09
C ALA A 17 -6.70 19.98 -10.80
N SER A 18 -5.93 19.23 -10.00
CA SER A 18 -6.35 18.67 -8.71
C SER A 18 -5.73 19.42 -7.52
N PHE A 19 -5.41 20.71 -7.65
CA PHE A 19 -4.73 21.49 -6.61
C PHE A 19 -5.40 21.40 -5.23
N ALA A 20 -6.73 21.55 -5.15
CA ALA A 20 -7.47 21.48 -3.89
C ALA A 20 -7.39 20.09 -3.22
N THR A 21 -7.62 19.01 -3.97
CA THR A 21 -7.46 17.63 -3.49
C THR A 21 -6.01 17.34 -3.09
N ASN A 22 -5.06 17.83 -3.87
CA ASN A 22 -3.63 17.72 -3.61
C ASN A 22 -3.21 18.50 -2.34
N LEU A 23 -3.86 19.63 -2.05
CA LEU A 23 -3.63 20.44 -0.86
C LEU A 23 -4.18 19.74 0.39
N ALA A 24 -5.43 19.27 0.35
CA ALA A 24 -6.03 18.53 1.47
C ALA A 24 -5.24 17.25 1.82
N LEU A 25 -4.84 16.47 0.80
CA LEU A 25 -3.98 15.30 1.00
C LEU A 25 -2.62 15.67 1.59
N LYS A 26 -2.00 16.78 1.16
CA LYS A 26 -0.73 17.25 1.73
C LYS A 26 -0.88 17.71 3.17
N ILE A 27 -1.98 18.38 3.52
CA ILE A 27 -2.26 18.79 4.90
C ILE A 27 -2.41 17.53 5.78
N LEU A 28 -3.19 16.54 5.33
CA LEU A 28 -3.33 15.27 6.04
C LEU A 28 -1.98 14.54 6.20
N MET A 29 -1.18 14.45 5.13
CA MET A 29 0.18 13.91 5.19
C MET A 29 1.07 14.70 6.16
N GLY A 30 0.86 16.02 6.27
CA GLY A 30 1.54 16.87 7.25
C GLY A 30 1.18 16.49 8.68
N PHE A 31 -0.11 16.29 9.00
CA PHE A 31 -0.53 15.81 10.32
C PHE A 31 0.06 14.42 10.65
N VAL A 32 0.03 13.49 9.69
CA VAL A 32 0.64 12.17 9.87
C VAL A 32 2.14 12.29 10.10
N ALA A 33 2.83 13.15 9.35
CA ALA A 33 4.26 13.41 9.54
C ALA A 33 4.56 13.99 10.93
N VAL A 34 3.79 14.99 11.39
CA VAL A 34 3.93 15.56 12.73
C VAL A 34 3.70 14.51 13.82
N TYR A 35 2.68 13.66 13.68
CA TYR A 35 2.42 12.57 14.61
C TYR A 35 3.62 11.62 14.73
N PHE A 36 4.20 11.17 13.60
CA PHE A 36 5.40 10.33 13.63
C PHE A 36 6.63 11.05 14.18
N ILE A 37 6.80 12.34 13.88
CA ILE A 37 7.89 13.15 14.46
C ILE A 37 7.79 13.16 15.99
N LEU A 38 6.60 13.42 16.54
CA LEU A 38 6.37 13.43 17.98
C LEU A 38 6.66 12.07 18.62
N ILE A 39 6.23 10.97 17.99
CA ILE A 39 6.53 9.62 18.48
C ILE A 39 8.03 9.35 18.46
N PHE A 40 8.72 9.63 17.35
CA PHE A 40 10.16 9.35 17.24
C PHE A 40 10.98 10.19 18.23
N LEU A 41 10.58 11.45 18.47
CA LEU A 41 11.18 12.29 19.51
C LEU A 41 10.97 11.70 20.91
N ALA A 42 9.73 11.32 21.24
CA ALA A 42 9.39 10.74 22.54
C ALA A 42 10.13 9.41 22.78
N VAL A 43 10.19 8.55 21.76
CA VAL A 43 10.92 7.28 21.80
C VAL A 43 12.43 7.52 21.90
N GLY A 44 12.98 8.49 21.16
CA GLY A 44 14.41 8.82 21.21
C GLY A 44 14.87 9.23 22.61
N ILE A 45 14.04 9.98 23.34
CA ILE A 45 14.33 10.34 24.74
C ILE A 45 14.02 9.17 25.68
N GLY A 46 12.85 8.54 25.52
CA GLY A 46 12.32 7.55 26.45
C GLY A 46 13.07 6.23 26.48
N VAL A 47 13.60 5.76 25.34
CA VAL A 47 14.28 4.46 25.24
C VAL A 47 15.44 4.36 26.23
N PHE A 48 16.22 5.43 26.39
CA PHE A 48 17.33 5.44 27.35
C PHE A 48 16.86 5.14 28.79
N TYR A 49 15.87 5.90 29.27
CA TYR A 49 15.36 5.78 30.64
C TYR A 49 14.61 4.47 30.87
N ILE A 50 13.87 3.98 29.87
CA ILE A 50 13.18 2.68 29.93
C ILE A 50 14.22 1.56 30.11
N LEU A 51 15.26 1.55 29.28
CA LEU A 51 16.30 0.50 29.35
C LEU A 51 17.08 0.56 30.67
N LYS A 52 17.40 1.76 31.15
CA LYS A 52 18.04 1.94 32.47
C LYS A 52 17.17 1.42 33.61
N LYS A 53 15.85 1.65 33.56
CA LYS A 53 14.91 1.19 34.59
C LYS A 53 14.81 -0.34 34.65
N GLU A 54 14.95 -1.00 33.51
CA GLU A 54 14.99 -2.46 33.39
C GLU A 54 16.40 -3.06 33.63
N ASN A 55 17.35 -2.26 34.15
CA ASN A 55 18.74 -2.66 34.40
C ASN A 55 19.50 -3.17 33.16
N MET A 56 19.13 -2.71 31.96
CA MET A 56 19.83 -3.01 30.72
C MET A 56 20.79 -1.88 30.33
N ASP A 57 21.89 -2.20 29.65
CA ASP A 57 22.75 -1.17 29.05
C ASP A 57 22.05 -0.58 27.82
N PRO A 58 21.78 0.74 27.80
CA PRO A 58 21.04 1.38 26.70
C PRO A 58 21.70 1.23 25.34
N VAL A 59 23.03 1.37 25.26
CA VAL A 59 23.76 1.37 23.98
C VAL A 59 23.87 -0.04 23.43
N ALA A 60 24.31 -1.00 24.24
CA ALA A 60 24.43 -2.40 23.83
C ALA A 60 23.08 -2.99 23.43
N THR A 61 22.00 -2.64 24.15
CA THR A 61 20.65 -3.12 23.80
C THR A 61 20.18 -2.52 22.48
N VAL A 62 20.37 -1.22 22.26
CA VAL A 62 20.02 -0.58 20.97
C VAL A 62 20.86 -1.17 19.83
N ASN A 63 22.14 -1.42 20.04
CA ASN A 63 23.03 -2.05 19.06
C ASN A 63 22.59 -3.47 18.70
N LYS A 64 22.17 -4.26 19.70
CA LYS A 64 21.65 -5.62 19.49
C LYS A 64 20.44 -5.63 18.56
N PHE A 65 19.52 -4.68 18.71
CA PHE A 65 18.29 -4.61 17.90
C PHE A 65 18.44 -3.73 16.64
N MET A 66 19.57 -3.06 16.43
CA MET A 66 19.77 -2.13 15.30
C MET A 66 19.61 -2.81 13.94
N ILE A 67 19.99 -4.08 13.80
CA ILE A 67 19.81 -4.83 12.55
C ILE A 67 18.33 -4.90 12.13
N TYR A 68 17.41 -5.12 13.08
CA TYR A 68 15.99 -5.16 12.78
C TYR A 68 15.46 -3.79 12.38
N TYR A 69 15.96 -2.73 13.00
CA TYR A 69 15.61 -1.36 12.62
C TYR A 69 16.03 -1.07 11.18
N VAL A 70 17.27 -1.41 10.80
CA VAL A 70 17.80 -1.21 9.43
C VAL A 70 17.04 -2.08 8.42
N LEU A 71 16.75 -3.35 8.73
CA LEU A 71 15.99 -4.23 7.83
C LEU A 71 14.54 -3.76 7.66
N MET A 72 13.87 -3.41 8.76
CA MET A 72 12.50 -2.92 8.74
C MET A 72 12.39 -1.60 7.97
N ASP A 73 13.35 -0.69 8.16
CA ASP A 73 13.45 0.54 7.37
C ASP A 73 13.52 0.22 5.86
N LEU A 74 14.38 -0.71 5.46
CA LEU A 74 14.49 -1.11 4.05
C LEU A 74 13.17 -1.72 3.51
N ILE A 75 12.49 -2.57 4.28
CA ILE A 75 11.17 -3.13 3.90
C ILE A 75 10.15 -2.01 3.72
N ILE A 76 10.04 -1.12 4.70
CA ILE A 76 9.11 0.02 4.66
C ILE A 76 9.41 0.90 3.44
N ARG A 77 10.68 1.15 3.14
CA ARG A 77 11.09 1.92 1.96
C ARG A 77 10.68 1.24 0.65
N LEU A 78 10.94 -0.05 0.52
CA LEU A 78 10.58 -0.78 -0.69
C LEU A 78 9.06 -0.81 -0.92
N LEU A 79 8.26 -0.85 0.15
CA LEU A 79 6.80 -0.86 0.08
C LEU A 79 6.19 0.54 -0.14
N LEU A 80 6.70 1.55 0.57
CA LEU A 80 6.04 2.86 0.71
C LEU A 80 6.82 4.01 0.06
N GLN A 81 8.16 3.96 0.04
CA GLN A 81 8.97 5.03 -0.50
C GLN A 81 8.99 4.97 -2.03
N LYS A 82 8.15 5.77 -2.66
CA LYS A 82 8.24 6.02 -4.10
C LYS A 82 9.57 6.70 -4.39
N ILE A 83 10.39 6.07 -5.22
CA ILE A 83 11.56 6.74 -5.76
C ILE A 83 11.07 7.99 -6.49
N PRO A 84 11.66 9.17 -6.22
CA PRO A 84 11.48 10.35 -7.03
C PRO A 84 12.15 10.11 -8.39
N VAL A 85 11.57 9.21 -9.19
CA VAL A 85 11.78 9.22 -10.63
C VAL A 85 11.08 10.49 -11.06
N LEU A 86 11.86 11.56 -11.12
CA LEU A 86 11.44 12.80 -11.74
C LEU A 86 10.76 12.45 -13.07
N ASN A 87 9.83 13.28 -13.50
CA ASN A 87 9.54 13.37 -14.93
C ASN A 87 10.82 13.89 -15.60
N ILE A 88 11.85 13.04 -15.70
CA ILE A 88 13.17 13.36 -16.25
C ILE A 88 13.02 13.60 -17.75
N ARG A 89 12.00 12.96 -18.38
CA ARG A 89 11.66 13.13 -19.79
C ARG A 89 11.56 14.61 -20.22
N PRO A 90 10.71 15.46 -19.58
CA PRO A 90 10.72 16.90 -19.84
C PRO A 90 12.06 17.61 -19.64
N MET A 91 12.95 17.10 -18.78
CA MET A 91 14.27 17.72 -18.55
C MET A 91 15.31 17.31 -19.59
N LEU A 92 15.15 16.14 -20.23
CA LEU A 92 16.06 15.62 -21.25
C LEU A 92 16.00 16.36 -22.58
N VAL A 93 14.91 17.09 -22.85
CA VAL A 93 14.78 17.94 -24.06
C VAL A 93 15.44 19.30 -23.89
N PHE A 94 15.77 19.71 -22.66
CA PHE A 94 16.49 20.95 -22.39
C PHE A 94 18.01 20.69 -22.38
N PRO A 95 18.84 21.70 -22.70
CA PRO A 95 20.30 21.59 -22.71
C PRO A 95 20.89 21.55 -21.28
N ILE A 96 20.48 20.57 -20.48
CA ILE A 96 20.91 20.34 -19.10
C ILE A 96 21.81 19.11 -19.07
N LYS A 97 22.99 19.22 -18.45
CA LYS A 97 23.92 18.08 -18.31
C LYS A 97 23.24 16.94 -17.54
N LYS A 98 23.35 15.70 -18.06
CA LYS A 98 22.81 14.49 -17.42
C LYS A 98 23.26 14.35 -15.96
N SER A 99 24.51 14.71 -15.65
CA SER A 99 25.05 14.69 -14.28
C SER A 99 24.26 15.57 -13.32
N THR A 100 23.90 16.79 -13.74
CA THR A 100 23.11 17.71 -12.91
C THR A 100 21.70 17.16 -12.64
N ILE A 101 21.09 16.51 -13.63
CA ILE A 101 19.78 15.87 -13.48
C ILE A 101 19.86 14.71 -12.48
N VAL A 102 20.87 13.84 -12.60
CA VAL A 102 21.06 12.70 -11.70
C VAL A 102 21.37 13.17 -10.27
N HIS A 103 22.28 14.13 -10.08
CA HIS A 103 22.57 14.69 -8.75
C HIS A 103 21.33 15.33 -8.11
N PHE A 104 20.53 16.07 -8.89
CA PHE A 104 19.28 16.65 -8.38
C PHE A 104 18.29 15.55 -7.98
N SER A 105 18.16 14.50 -8.78
CA SER A 105 17.29 13.34 -8.48
C SER A 105 17.72 12.61 -7.22
N LEU A 106 19.01 12.31 -7.07
CA LEU A 106 19.55 11.64 -5.89
C LEU A 106 19.49 12.54 -4.65
N GLY A 107 19.82 13.83 -4.78
CA GLY A 107 19.72 14.81 -3.69
C GLY A 107 18.30 14.94 -3.14
N LYS A 108 17.28 14.82 -4.00
CA LYS A 108 15.88 14.79 -3.57
C LYS A 108 15.54 13.56 -2.73
N THR A 109 16.17 12.41 -3.00
CA THR A 109 15.97 11.20 -2.19
C THR A 109 16.56 11.39 -0.80
N ILE A 110 17.75 12.00 -0.71
CA ILE A 110 18.46 12.30 0.54
C ILE A 110 17.56 13.13 1.48
N LEU A 111 16.91 14.17 0.96
CA LEU A 111 16.01 15.04 1.74
C LEU A 111 14.57 14.50 1.87
N SER A 112 14.33 13.24 1.52
CA SER A 112 12.98 12.66 1.66
C SER A 112 12.60 12.48 3.13
N PHE A 113 11.30 12.55 3.43
CA PHE A 113 10.78 12.33 4.79
C PHE A 113 11.27 10.99 5.38
N PHE A 114 11.38 9.95 4.56
CA PHE A 114 11.90 8.64 4.98
C PHE A 114 13.33 8.70 5.50
N ASN A 115 14.17 9.65 5.09
CA ASN A 115 15.52 9.79 5.66
C ASN A 115 15.54 10.75 6.85
N LEU A 116 14.70 11.79 6.83
CA LEU A 116 14.64 12.78 7.90
C LEU A 116 13.99 12.20 9.16
N VAL A 117 13.04 11.27 9.02
CA VAL A 117 12.29 10.69 10.15
C VAL A 117 13.21 10.04 11.18
N HIS A 118 14.28 9.38 10.75
CA HIS A 118 15.23 8.72 11.65
C HIS A 118 16.02 9.71 12.50
N GLY A 119 16.26 10.93 12.00
CA GLY A 119 16.90 11.98 12.78
C GLY A 119 16.10 12.37 14.01
N PHE A 120 14.77 12.33 13.94
CA PHE A 120 13.93 12.60 15.11
C PHE A 120 14.02 11.54 16.20
N PHE A 121 14.57 10.36 15.92
CA PHE A 121 14.89 9.35 16.94
C PHE A 121 16.37 9.41 17.34
N LEU A 122 17.28 9.38 16.36
CA LEU A 122 18.72 9.28 16.62
C LEU A 122 19.30 10.52 17.27
N ILE A 123 18.82 11.73 16.92
CA ILE A 123 19.34 12.98 17.50
C ILE A 123 18.99 13.07 19.00
N PRO A 124 17.71 12.97 19.43
CA PRO A 124 17.40 13.00 20.86
C PRO A 124 18.07 11.89 21.65
N PHE A 125 18.13 10.67 21.11
CA PHE A 125 18.79 9.55 21.78
C PHE A 125 20.28 9.84 22.00
N SER A 126 20.99 10.35 20.98
CA SER A 126 22.39 10.74 21.10
C SER A 126 22.60 11.87 22.11
N VAL A 127 21.71 12.85 22.15
CA VAL A 127 21.76 13.94 23.14
C VAL A 127 21.60 13.40 24.56
N VAL A 128 20.65 12.49 24.79
CA VAL A 128 20.45 11.86 26.10
C VAL A 128 21.68 11.05 26.52
N LEU A 129 22.28 10.27 25.62
CA LEU A 129 23.52 9.54 25.92
C LEU A 129 24.64 10.47 26.41
N ILE A 130 24.83 11.62 25.74
CA ILE A 130 25.86 12.60 26.13
C ILE A 130 25.55 13.22 27.49
N ILE A 131 24.29 13.59 27.76
CA ILE A 131 23.86 14.17 29.04
C ILE A 131 24.08 13.18 30.19
N GLU A 132 23.84 11.91 29.94
CA GLU A 132 23.90 10.83 30.94
C GLU A 132 25.32 10.23 31.09
N GLY A 133 26.33 10.88 30.50
CA GLY A 133 27.75 10.62 30.79
C GLY A 133 28.48 9.69 29.82
N TYR A 134 27.90 9.35 28.66
CA TYR A 134 28.61 8.61 27.62
C TYR A 134 29.63 9.51 26.90
N ASP A 135 30.72 8.92 26.38
CA ASP A 135 31.73 9.65 25.63
C ASP A 135 31.13 10.31 24.37
N ALA A 136 31.23 11.64 24.30
CA ALA A 136 30.60 12.42 23.25
C ALA A 136 31.17 12.08 21.86
N LEU A 137 32.46 11.75 21.77
CA LEU A 137 33.08 11.37 20.51
C LEU A 137 32.52 10.04 20.01
N SER A 138 32.52 9.00 20.84
CA SER A 138 31.91 7.70 20.52
C SER A 138 30.44 7.83 20.09
N VAL A 139 29.65 8.65 20.78
CA VAL A 139 28.24 8.88 20.44
C VAL A 139 28.10 9.51 19.05
N VAL A 140 28.90 10.53 18.72
CA VAL A 140 28.85 11.21 17.40
C VAL A 140 29.30 10.27 16.28
N LEU A 141 30.33 9.47 16.50
CA LEU A 141 30.80 8.48 15.52
C LEU A 141 29.76 7.39 15.30
N TRP A 142 29.14 6.90 16.37
CA TRP A 142 28.04 5.95 16.30
C TRP A 142 26.83 6.52 15.56
N PHE A 143 26.41 7.74 15.89
CA PHE A 143 25.33 8.44 15.19
C PHE A 143 25.63 8.51 13.69
N THR A 144 26.83 8.93 13.31
CA THR A 144 27.26 9.07 11.92
C THR A 144 27.22 7.73 11.17
N ALA A 145 27.68 6.66 11.81
CA ALA A 145 27.67 5.31 11.25
C ALA A 145 26.24 4.78 11.02
N VAL A 146 25.38 4.87 12.03
CA VAL A 146 23.99 4.42 11.95
C VAL A 146 23.22 5.22 10.91
N TYR A 147 23.38 6.56 10.89
CA TYR A 147 22.75 7.40 9.88
C TYR A 147 23.24 7.06 8.46
N SER A 148 24.51 6.68 8.31
CA SER A 148 25.07 6.24 7.02
C SER A 148 24.43 4.94 6.54
N LEU A 149 24.16 3.98 7.43
CA LEU A 149 23.44 2.74 7.10
C LEU A 149 22.01 3.02 6.60
N LEU A 150 21.32 3.98 7.19
CA LEU A 150 19.98 4.38 6.74
C LEU A 150 20.01 5.05 5.35
N TYR A 151 21.05 5.83 5.05
CA TYR A 151 21.25 6.32 3.69
C TYR A 151 21.64 5.21 2.70
N ILE A 152 22.40 4.21 3.14
CA ILE A 152 22.66 3.01 2.34
C ILE A 152 21.33 2.35 1.96
N ASN A 153 20.41 2.16 2.91
CA ASN A 153 19.07 1.64 2.62
C ASN A 153 18.32 2.48 1.59
N ASN A 154 18.42 3.81 1.65
CA ASN A 154 17.82 4.68 0.64
C ASN A 154 18.39 4.41 -0.76
N PHE A 155 19.71 4.25 -0.92
CA PHE A 155 20.31 3.96 -2.23
C PHE A 155 20.06 2.52 -2.70
N ILE A 156 20.06 1.54 -1.79
CA ILE A 156 19.65 0.16 -2.07
C ILE A 156 18.22 0.14 -2.58
N ASN A 157 17.29 0.84 -1.91
CA ASN A 157 15.89 0.95 -2.34
C ASN A 157 15.77 1.49 -3.78
N ILE A 158 16.58 2.50 -4.12
CA ILE A 158 16.62 3.09 -5.46
C ILE A 158 17.06 2.06 -6.52
N ILE A 159 18.06 1.24 -6.22
CA ILE A 159 18.58 0.22 -7.14
C ILE A 159 17.59 -0.95 -7.26
N LEU A 160 17.07 -1.45 -6.14
CA LEU A 160 16.20 -2.62 -6.09
C LEU A 160 14.83 -2.39 -6.73
N SER A 161 14.25 -1.19 -6.58
CA SER A 161 12.92 -0.92 -7.14
C SER A 161 12.88 -0.95 -8.68
N ASN A 162 14.04 -0.89 -9.35
CA ASN A 162 14.11 -1.06 -10.81
C ASN A 162 14.09 -2.53 -11.25
N LYS A 163 14.13 -3.50 -10.32
CA LYS A 163 14.21 -4.93 -10.60
C LYS A 163 13.18 -5.70 -9.76
N ASP A 164 11.97 -5.87 -10.31
CA ASP A 164 10.83 -6.54 -9.66
C ASP A 164 11.18 -7.93 -9.06
N ASN A 165 12.05 -8.72 -9.72
CA ASN A 165 12.44 -10.04 -9.24
C ASN A 165 13.27 -9.98 -7.94
N LEU A 166 14.10 -8.96 -7.77
CA LEU A 166 14.97 -8.85 -6.59
C LEU A 166 14.20 -8.48 -5.34
N PHE A 167 13.08 -7.77 -5.49
CA PHE A 167 12.20 -7.43 -4.37
C PHE A 167 11.57 -8.68 -3.75
N GLY A 168 11.03 -9.58 -4.57
CA GLY A 168 10.44 -10.84 -4.09
C GLY A 168 11.47 -11.75 -3.41
N ILE A 169 12.68 -11.84 -3.97
CA ILE A 169 13.78 -12.61 -3.39
C ILE A 169 14.21 -12.02 -2.04
N PHE A 170 14.35 -10.69 -1.95
CA PHE A 170 14.72 -10.03 -0.70
C PHE A 170 13.68 -10.27 0.41
N LEU A 171 12.38 -10.10 0.10
CA LEU A 171 11.32 -10.38 1.07
C LEU A 171 11.32 -11.84 1.51
N ALA A 172 11.54 -12.78 0.60
CA ALA A 172 11.63 -14.20 0.94
C ALA A 172 12.81 -14.47 1.89
N ILE A 173 13.97 -13.89 1.63
CA ILE A 173 15.15 -14.05 2.51
C ILE A 173 14.87 -13.46 3.91
N VAL A 174 14.30 -12.26 3.99
CA VAL A 174 13.96 -11.64 5.28
C VAL A 174 12.92 -12.48 6.03
N ALA A 175 11.91 -13.00 5.33
CA ALA A 175 10.89 -13.87 5.94
C ALA A 175 11.49 -15.18 6.46
N ILE A 176 12.41 -15.79 5.71
CA ILE A 176 13.13 -17.00 6.15
C ILE A 176 14.00 -16.70 7.37
N LEU A 177 14.78 -15.62 7.36
CA LEU A 177 15.62 -15.22 8.50
C LEU A 177 14.77 -14.90 9.74
N GLY A 178 13.64 -14.21 9.57
CA GLY A 178 12.70 -13.94 10.65
C GLY A 178 12.07 -15.23 11.21
N GLY A 179 11.72 -16.17 10.34
CA GLY A 179 11.21 -17.49 10.74
C GLY A 179 12.27 -18.30 11.49
N LEU A 180 13.50 -18.35 11.00
CA LEU A 180 14.60 -19.05 11.67
C LEU A 180 14.92 -18.46 13.05
N HIS A 181 14.80 -17.14 13.21
CA HIS A 181 14.94 -16.50 14.51
C HIS A 181 13.76 -16.81 15.44
N TYR A 182 12.53 -16.85 14.93
CA TYR A 182 11.35 -17.19 15.74
C TYR A 182 11.36 -18.64 16.27
N TYR A 183 11.93 -19.58 15.51
CA TYR A 183 12.08 -20.98 15.91
C TYR A 183 13.41 -21.28 16.61
N ASP A 184 14.16 -20.24 17.03
CA ASP A 184 15.45 -20.34 17.73
C ASP A 184 16.55 -21.13 16.97
N TYR A 185 16.38 -21.37 15.66
CA TYR A 185 17.38 -22.07 14.84
C TYR A 185 18.55 -21.17 14.45
N PHE A 186 18.33 -19.86 14.30
CA PHE A 186 19.37 -18.89 13.94
C PHE A 186 19.03 -17.50 14.46
N ASN A 187 19.88 -16.96 15.34
CA ASN A 187 19.75 -15.60 15.84
C ASN A 187 20.72 -14.65 15.12
N ILE A 188 20.17 -13.78 14.27
CA ILE A 188 20.97 -12.80 13.52
C ILE A 188 21.65 -11.78 14.43
N THR A 189 21.08 -11.50 15.62
CA THR A 189 21.64 -10.49 16.52
C THR A 189 22.99 -10.88 17.07
N ASP A 190 23.28 -12.18 17.24
CA ASP A 190 24.55 -12.65 17.76
C ASP A 190 25.72 -12.33 16.81
N TYR A 191 25.44 -12.24 15.51
CA TYR A 191 26.44 -11.91 14.48
C TYR A 191 26.52 -10.42 14.20
N THR A 192 25.42 -9.69 14.32
CA THR A 192 25.38 -8.26 13.98
C THR A 192 25.63 -7.34 15.17
N ALA A 193 25.28 -7.75 16.39
CA ALA A 193 25.52 -6.93 17.59
C ALA A 193 27.01 -6.56 17.77
N PRO A 194 27.98 -7.49 17.60
CA PRO A 194 29.41 -7.13 17.71
C PRO A 194 29.84 -6.04 16.73
N PHE A 195 29.25 -5.98 15.54
CA PHE A 195 29.53 -4.92 14.57
C PHE A 195 29.02 -3.55 15.04
N PHE A 196 27.79 -3.48 15.57
CA PHE A 196 27.23 -2.23 16.09
C PHE A 196 27.91 -1.79 17.39
N ASP A 197 28.31 -2.73 18.24
CA ASP A 197 29.09 -2.45 19.44
C ASP A 197 30.51 -1.97 19.09
N ALA A 198 31.15 -2.54 18.07
CA ALA A 198 32.44 -2.06 17.60
C ALA A 198 32.37 -0.62 17.09
N ILE A 199 31.26 -0.22 16.46
CA ILE A 199 31.04 1.17 16.03
C ILE A 199 31.05 2.15 17.21
N PHE A 200 30.48 1.77 18.36
CA PHE A 200 30.43 2.64 19.54
C PHE A 200 31.75 2.63 20.31
N ASN A 201 32.36 1.46 20.46
CA ASN A 201 33.53 1.25 21.32
C ASN A 201 34.87 1.54 20.61
N THR A 202 34.88 1.77 19.29
CA THR A 202 36.09 2.08 18.54
C THR A 202 35.94 3.36 17.71
N TYR A 203 37.03 4.11 17.59
CA TYR A 203 37.02 5.38 16.84
C TYR A 203 37.15 5.24 15.32
N TRP A 204 37.31 4.02 14.79
CA TRP A 204 37.53 3.79 13.35
C TRP A 204 36.42 3.00 12.67
N ALA A 205 35.68 2.15 13.39
CA ALA A 205 34.66 1.29 12.78
C ALA A 205 33.51 2.07 12.11
N PHE A 206 33.25 3.31 12.55
CA PHE A 206 32.30 4.21 11.89
C PHE A 206 32.64 4.48 10.41
N ALA A 207 33.92 4.39 10.03
CA ALA A 207 34.37 4.64 8.67
C ALA A 207 33.85 3.56 7.69
N ILE A 208 33.59 2.34 8.15
CA ILE A 208 33.08 1.24 7.31
C ILE A 208 31.74 1.62 6.64
N PRO A 209 30.66 1.94 7.39
CA PRO A 209 29.39 2.33 6.77
C PRO A 209 29.48 3.64 5.99
N VAL A 210 30.34 4.59 6.39
CA VAL A 210 30.54 5.85 5.65
C VAL A 210 31.18 5.59 4.28
N MET A 211 32.24 4.78 4.22
CA MET A 211 32.88 4.41 2.95
C MET A 211 31.95 3.60 2.06
N ALA A 212 31.19 2.67 2.63
CA ALA A 212 30.17 1.92 1.90
C ALA A 212 29.10 2.83 1.31
N LEU A 213 28.65 3.85 2.05
CA LEU A 213 27.70 4.86 1.58
C LEU A 213 28.26 5.64 0.40
N VAL A 214 29.51 6.11 0.49
CA VAL A 214 30.17 6.84 -0.61
C VAL A 214 30.29 5.96 -1.86
N GLY A 215 30.76 4.71 -1.70
CA GLY A 215 30.86 3.76 -2.80
C GLY A 215 29.51 3.49 -3.47
N LEU A 216 28.47 3.30 -2.67
CA LEU A 216 27.12 3.06 -3.17
C LEU A 216 26.52 4.29 -3.87
N TYR A 217 26.79 5.50 -3.36
CA TYR A 217 26.40 6.74 -4.02
C TYR A 217 27.03 6.85 -5.41
N VAL A 218 28.34 6.61 -5.52
CA VAL A 218 29.07 6.65 -6.79
C VAL A 218 28.54 5.60 -7.76
N ALA A 219 28.35 4.37 -7.30
CA ALA A 219 27.79 3.29 -8.12
C ALA A 219 26.38 3.63 -8.62
N THR A 220 25.52 4.15 -7.73
CA THR A 220 24.15 4.57 -8.08
C THR A 220 24.17 5.72 -9.09
N PHE A 221 25.02 6.72 -8.88
CA PHE A 221 25.18 7.85 -9.78
C PHE A 221 25.62 7.40 -11.18
N GLN A 222 26.62 6.52 -11.26
CA GLN A 222 27.11 5.98 -12.52
C GLN A 222 26.01 5.18 -13.25
N TYR A 223 25.29 4.33 -12.52
CA TYR A 223 24.18 3.55 -13.05
C TYR A 223 23.10 4.45 -13.69
N PHE A 224 22.63 5.49 -12.98
CA PHE A 224 21.61 6.38 -13.54
C PHE A 224 22.14 7.25 -14.67
N LYS A 225 23.35 7.78 -14.56
CA LYS A 225 23.96 8.60 -15.62
C LYS A 225 24.09 7.81 -16.93
N ASN A 226 24.48 6.54 -16.84
CA ASN A 226 24.66 5.66 -17.98
C ASN A 226 23.34 5.19 -18.59
N ASN A 227 22.25 5.14 -17.83
CA ASN A 227 20.94 4.66 -18.29
C ASN A 227 19.93 5.78 -18.60
N LEU A 228 20.36 7.05 -18.54
CA LEU A 228 19.50 8.21 -18.77
C LEU A 228 19.40 8.54 -20.27
N TYR A 229 18.51 7.83 -20.98
CA TYR A 229 18.15 8.11 -22.38
C TYR A 229 16.63 8.23 -22.53
N LEU A 230 16.20 9.00 -23.53
CA LEU A 230 14.77 9.19 -23.86
C LEU A 230 14.09 7.83 -24.18
N ASP A 231 14.83 6.93 -24.83
CA ASP A 231 14.32 5.65 -25.32
C ASP A 231 14.34 4.51 -24.29
N ALA A 232 15.10 4.66 -23.21
CA ALA A 232 15.19 3.65 -22.15
C ALA A 232 13.84 3.41 -21.43
N GLY A 233 12.89 4.35 -21.55
CA GLY A 233 11.51 4.19 -21.10
C GLY A 233 10.47 4.01 -22.21
N LEU A 234 10.90 3.97 -23.48
CA LEU A 234 10.07 3.75 -24.67
C LEU A 234 10.18 2.33 -25.23
N SER A 235 11.13 1.52 -24.77
CA SER A 235 11.08 0.08 -25.01
C SER A 235 9.89 -0.50 -24.23
N SER A 236 8.68 -0.38 -24.78
CA SER A 236 7.59 -1.25 -24.36
C SER A 236 8.13 -2.66 -24.54
N LYS A 237 8.35 -3.39 -23.45
CA LYS A 237 8.51 -4.84 -23.54
C LYS A 237 7.25 -5.33 -24.23
N HIS A 238 7.37 -5.67 -25.51
CA HIS A 238 6.33 -6.38 -26.22
C HIS A 238 6.32 -7.78 -25.63
N ASP A 239 5.57 -7.95 -24.54
CA ASP A 239 5.14 -9.29 -24.15
C ASP A 239 4.32 -9.82 -25.33
N ILE A 240 4.77 -10.94 -25.89
CA ILE A 240 4.06 -11.66 -26.94
C ILE A 240 2.65 -11.93 -26.40
N ALA A 241 1.65 -11.26 -26.95
CA ALA A 241 0.28 -11.40 -26.51
C ALA A 241 -0.17 -12.83 -26.80
N LYS A 242 -0.18 -13.70 -25.78
CA LYS A 242 -0.86 -14.98 -25.87
C LYS A 242 -2.36 -14.70 -25.96
N THR A 243 -2.95 -15.05 -27.10
CA THR A 243 -4.40 -14.97 -27.30
C THR A 243 -5.05 -16.09 -26.48
N GLU A 244 -5.38 -15.81 -25.22
CA GLU A 244 -6.25 -16.68 -24.44
C GLU A 244 -7.69 -16.45 -24.87
N ASP A 245 -8.31 -17.46 -25.48
CA ASP A 245 -9.72 -17.43 -25.82
C ASP A 245 -10.54 -18.16 -24.76
N LEU A 246 -11.18 -17.40 -23.87
CA LEU A 246 -12.02 -17.91 -22.79
C LEU A 246 -13.39 -18.33 -23.34
N THR A 247 -13.44 -19.26 -24.28
CA THR A 247 -14.66 -19.65 -25.02
C THR A 247 -15.80 -20.09 -24.11
N TRP A 248 -15.49 -20.69 -22.95
CA TRP A 248 -16.48 -21.08 -21.93
C TRP A 248 -17.36 -19.95 -21.40
N LEU A 249 -16.93 -18.69 -21.52
CA LEU A 249 -17.73 -17.52 -21.13
C LEU A 249 -18.74 -17.08 -22.19
N ASN A 250 -18.69 -17.62 -23.42
CA ASN A 250 -19.62 -17.25 -24.50
C ASN A 250 -21.08 -17.59 -24.17
N GLN A 251 -21.31 -18.59 -23.33
CA GLN A 251 -22.65 -18.99 -22.91
C GLN A 251 -23.42 -17.90 -22.13
N PHE A 252 -22.72 -16.88 -21.63
CA PHE A 252 -23.32 -15.78 -20.85
C PHE A 252 -23.61 -14.52 -21.68
N GLY A 253 -23.57 -14.61 -23.01
CA GLY A 253 -23.91 -13.51 -23.92
C GLY A 253 -23.08 -12.24 -23.66
N THR A 254 -23.74 -11.08 -23.60
CA THR A 254 -23.08 -9.77 -23.38
C THR A 254 -22.37 -9.69 -22.03
N ILE A 255 -22.88 -10.35 -20.99
CA ILE A 255 -22.24 -10.42 -19.67
C ILE A 255 -20.91 -11.17 -19.78
N GLY A 256 -20.88 -12.25 -20.54
CA GLY A 256 -19.69 -13.04 -20.84
C GLY A 256 -18.60 -12.21 -21.52
N THR A 257 -18.97 -11.37 -22.49
CA THR A 257 -18.01 -10.48 -23.17
C THR A 257 -17.33 -9.51 -22.21
N PHE A 258 -18.08 -8.88 -21.31
CA PHE A 258 -17.49 -8.00 -20.29
C PHE A 258 -16.61 -8.78 -19.31
N LEU A 259 -17.07 -9.94 -18.85
CA LEU A 259 -16.32 -10.75 -17.90
C LEU A 259 -15.01 -11.27 -18.49
N LYS A 260 -15.01 -11.62 -19.79
CA LYS A 260 -13.79 -11.92 -20.55
C LYS A 260 -12.81 -10.76 -20.55
N ASN A 261 -13.30 -9.55 -20.82
CA ASN A 261 -12.46 -8.35 -20.85
C ASN A 261 -11.87 -8.07 -19.48
N ASP A 262 -12.65 -8.20 -18.40
CA ASP A 262 -12.16 -8.04 -17.03
C ASP A 262 -11.09 -9.07 -16.66
N ILE A 263 -11.31 -10.35 -16.95
CA ILE A 263 -10.31 -11.41 -16.68
C ILE A 263 -9.04 -11.17 -17.49
N LYS A 264 -9.16 -10.81 -18.77
CA LYS A 264 -8.02 -10.48 -19.62
C LYS A 264 -7.29 -9.23 -19.11
N LEU A 265 -8.02 -8.22 -18.65
CA LEU A 265 -7.46 -7.02 -18.04
C LEU A 265 -6.66 -7.39 -16.79
N ILE A 266 -7.23 -8.22 -15.92
CA ILE A 266 -6.57 -8.70 -14.70
C ILE A 266 -5.28 -9.44 -15.03
N LYS A 267 -5.31 -10.43 -15.93
CA LYS A 267 -4.13 -11.25 -16.27
C LYS A 267 -3.01 -10.47 -16.98
N ARG A 268 -3.37 -9.55 -17.87
CA ARG A 268 -2.39 -8.86 -18.73
C ARG A 268 -1.68 -7.72 -18.02
N ASN A 269 -2.38 -6.94 -17.20
CA ASN A 269 -1.85 -5.68 -16.70
C ASN A 269 -1.19 -5.82 -15.32
N LYS A 270 -0.01 -5.20 -15.15
CA LYS A 270 0.74 -5.24 -13.88
C LYS A 270 -0.11 -4.69 -12.73
N ARG A 271 -0.80 -3.57 -12.96
CA ARG A 271 -1.61 -2.89 -11.93
C ARG A 271 -2.72 -3.76 -11.36
N SER A 272 -3.54 -4.34 -12.22
CA SER A 272 -4.65 -5.19 -11.82
C SER A 272 -4.16 -6.48 -11.15
N LYS A 273 -3.07 -7.09 -11.64
CA LYS A 273 -2.43 -8.22 -10.95
C LYS A 273 -2.01 -7.86 -9.54
N THR A 274 -1.35 -6.72 -9.35
CA THR A 274 -0.94 -6.24 -8.03
C THR A 274 -2.14 -5.97 -7.13
N THR A 275 -3.23 -5.36 -7.64
CA THR A 275 -4.46 -5.15 -6.86
C THR A 275 -5.11 -6.48 -6.45
N VAL A 276 -5.17 -7.46 -7.34
CA VAL A 276 -5.68 -8.80 -6.99
C VAL A 276 -4.75 -9.50 -5.99
N GLY A 277 -3.43 -9.39 -6.15
CA GLY A 277 -2.47 -9.90 -5.15
C GLY A 277 -2.64 -9.25 -3.78
N LEU A 278 -2.85 -7.93 -3.73
CA LEU A 278 -3.16 -7.21 -2.49
C LEU A 278 -4.49 -7.68 -1.90
N SER A 279 -5.49 -7.99 -2.73
CA SER A 279 -6.77 -8.51 -2.27
C SER A 279 -6.65 -9.88 -1.58
N VAL A 280 -5.67 -10.70 -1.97
CA VAL A 280 -5.36 -11.97 -1.30
C VAL A 280 -4.80 -11.73 0.10
N MET A 281 -4.10 -10.62 0.35
CA MET A 281 -3.59 -10.29 1.69
C MET A 281 -4.70 -10.10 2.73
N PHE A 282 -5.91 -9.72 2.30
CA PHE A 282 -7.07 -9.63 3.17
C PHE A 282 -7.49 -10.99 3.75
N LEU A 283 -7.19 -12.10 3.07
CA LEU A 283 -7.42 -13.44 3.61
C LEU A 283 -6.63 -13.67 4.88
N PHE A 284 -5.40 -13.16 4.97
CA PHE A 284 -4.53 -13.30 6.14
C PHE A 284 -4.86 -12.29 7.23
N TYR A 285 -5.60 -11.23 6.92
CA TYR A 285 -5.99 -10.22 7.90
C TYR A 285 -6.84 -10.82 9.03
N GLY A 286 -7.68 -11.84 8.71
CA GLY A 286 -8.45 -12.58 9.71
C GLY A 286 -7.60 -13.26 10.79
N LEU A 287 -6.36 -13.63 10.49
CA LEU A 287 -5.46 -14.25 11.48
C LEU A 287 -5.25 -13.31 12.67
N LEU A 288 -5.13 -12.00 12.45
CA LEU A 288 -4.95 -11.02 13.53
C LEU A 288 -6.14 -10.95 14.50
N PHE A 289 -7.33 -11.31 14.04
CA PHE A 289 -8.57 -11.22 14.83
C PHE A 289 -8.95 -12.57 15.45
N PHE A 290 -8.68 -13.68 14.75
CA PHE A 290 -9.15 -15.00 15.18
C PHE A 290 -8.12 -15.81 15.98
N THR A 291 -6.85 -15.36 16.07
CA THR A 291 -5.80 -16.06 16.85
C THR A 291 -5.80 -15.70 18.35
N ASN A 292 -6.65 -14.77 18.80
CA ASN A 292 -6.64 -14.22 20.17
C ASN A 292 -5.29 -13.62 20.62
N SER A 293 -4.36 -13.36 19.70
CA SER A 293 -3.02 -12.86 20.04
C SER A 293 -3.02 -11.40 20.50
N ILE A 294 -4.10 -10.66 20.23
CA ILE A 294 -4.26 -9.25 20.61
C ILE A 294 -5.58 -9.13 21.37
N GLU A 295 -5.52 -8.92 22.69
CA GLU A 295 -6.71 -8.83 23.55
C GLU A 295 -7.71 -7.76 23.07
N ALA A 296 -7.22 -6.62 22.59
CA ALA A 296 -8.06 -5.54 22.05
C ALA A 296 -8.90 -5.96 20.83
N TYR A 297 -8.51 -7.02 20.13
CA TYR A 297 -9.21 -7.53 18.94
C TYR A 297 -10.13 -8.71 19.25
N ASN A 298 -10.07 -9.25 20.47
CA ASN A 298 -10.94 -10.32 20.93
C ASN A 298 -12.31 -9.76 21.38
N ASN A 299 -13.00 -9.09 20.46
CA ASN A 299 -14.37 -8.64 20.66
C ASN A 299 -15.24 -9.17 19.49
N PRO A 300 -16.45 -9.69 19.78
CA PRO A 300 -17.41 -10.11 18.76
C PRO A 300 -17.61 -9.12 17.59
N VAL A 301 -17.56 -7.82 17.87
CA VAL A 301 -17.67 -6.72 16.88
C VAL A 301 -16.51 -6.74 15.87
N MET A 302 -15.29 -7.04 16.34
CA MET A 302 -14.11 -7.11 15.50
C MET A 302 -14.08 -8.41 14.67
N HIS A 303 -14.69 -9.48 15.16
CA HIS A 303 -14.82 -10.75 14.43
C HIS A 303 -15.71 -10.62 13.19
N ILE A 304 -16.86 -9.93 13.28
CA ILE A 304 -17.71 -9.69 12.09
C ILE A 304 -17.02 -8.76 11.09
N PHE A 305 -16.30 -7.76 11.58
CA PHE A 305 -15.48 -6.89 10.75
C PHE A 305 -14.43 -7.70 9.99
N ALA A 306 -13.70 -8.59 10.68
CA ALA A 306 -12.74 -9.49 10.07
C ALA A 306 -13.38 -10.40 9.02
N GLY A 307 -14.56 -10.96 9.29
CA GLY A 307 -15.29 -11.80 8.34
C GLY A 307 -15.63 -11.10 7.01
N ILE A 308 -16.00 -9.82 7.07
CA ILE A 308 -16.26 -8.98 5.89
C ILE A 308 -14.97 -8.69 5.11
N PHE A 309 -13.87 -8.41 5.81
CA PHE A 309 -12.58 -8.15 5.18
C PHE A 309 -12.03 -9.39 4.48
N VAL A 310 -12.02 -10.54 5.17
CA VAL A 310 -11.51 -11.82 4.67
C VAL A 310 -12.26 -12.26 3.40
N SER A 311 -13.59 -12.16 3.39
CA SER A 311 -14.40 -12.53 2.23
C SER A 311 -14.48 -11.44 1.14
N GLY A 312 -14.22 -10.18 1.49
CA GLY A 312 -14.49 -9.01 0.65
C GLY A 312 -13.26 -8.31 0.07
N GLY A 313 -12.05 -8.83 0.28
CA GLY A 313 -10.80 -8.17 -0.13
C GLY A 313 -10.80 -7.73 -1.60
N PHE A 314 -11.22 -8.61 -2.52
CA PHE A 314 -11.29 -8.27 -3.95
C PHE A 314 -12.33 -7.19 -4.23
N LEU A 315 -13.51 -7.31 -3.64
CA LEU A 315 -14.60 -6.36 -3.78
C LEU A 315 -14.18 -4.96 -3.31
N ILE A 316 -13.51 -4.85 -2.16
CA ILE A 316 -13.07 -3.57 -1.59
C ILE A 316 -11.99 -2.94 -2.47
N THR A 317 -11.00 -3.72 -2.89
CA THR A 317 -9.81 -3.20 -3.60
C THR A 317 -10.02 -2.97 -5.09
N PHE A 318 -10.75 -3.87 -5.77
CA PHE A 318 -10.99 -3.80 -7.21
C PHE A 318 -12.31 -3.08 -7.52
N GLY A 319 -13.37 -3.35 -6.75
CA GLY A 319 -14.72 -2.91 -7.06
C GLY A 319 -14.91 -1.39 -7.05
N GLN A 320 -14.23 -0.67 -6.15
CA GLN A 320 -14.38 0.79 -6.04
C GLN A 320 -13.90 1.53 -7.29
N PHE A 321 -13.04 0.87 -8.09
CA PHE A 321 -12.44 1.41 -9.29
C PHE A 321 -13.06 0.84 -10.58
N VAL A 322 -14.21 0.17 -10.51
CA VAL A 322 -14.85 -0.51 -11.66
C VAL A 322 -14.85 0.33 -12.95
N PRO A 323 -15.35 1.58 -12.98
CA PRO A 323 -15.32 2.39 -14.22
C PRO A 323 -13.91 2.86 -14.59
N SER A 324 -13.04 2.99 -13.58
CA SER A 324 -11.67 3.50 -13.74
C SER A 324 -10.76 2.47 -14.42
N TRP A 325 -10.98 1.17 -14.20
CA TRP A 325 -10.28 0.10 -14.92
C TRP A 325 -10.50 0.19 -16.44
N ASP A 326 -11.69 0.60 -16.84
CA ASP A 326 -12.08 0.77 -18.25
C ASP A 326 -11.73 2.16 -18.81
N SER A 327 -11.05 3.02 -18.05
CA SER A 327 -10.86 4.45 -18.38
C SER A 327 -10.23 4.72 -19.75
N ALA A 328 -9.35 3.84 -20.24
CA ALA A 328 -8.66 4.00 -21.52
C ALA A 328 -9.60 3.94 -22.74
N TYR A 329 -10.63 3.11 -22.68
CA TYR A 329 -11.62 2.91 -23.76
C TYR A 329 -13.04 3.29 -23.34
N TYR A 330 -13.21 3.88 -22.15
CA TYR A 330 -14.51 4.26 -21.61
C TYR A 330 -15.32 5.13 -22.58
N GLN A 331 -14.67 6.06 -23.30
CA GLN A 331 -15.33 6.89 -24.31
C GLN A 331 -15.96 6.07 -25.42
N LEU A 332 -15.22 5.11 -25.97
CA LEU A 332 -15.73 4.22 -27.01
C LEU A 332 -16.88 3.38 -26.47
N MET A 333 -16.73 2.81 -25.26
CA MET A 333 -17.80 2.04 -24.62
C MET A 333 -19.09 2.86 -24.47
N MET A 334 -18.96 4.15 -24.19
CA MET A 334 -20.07 5.09 -23.98
C MET A 334 -20.75 5.58 -25.27
N THR A 335 -20.17 5.28 -26.44
CA THR A 335 -20.82 5.50 -27.75
C THR A 335 -21.49 4.24 -28.30
N GLN A 336 -21.18 3.07 -27.74
CA GLN A 336 -21.81 1.81 -28.13
C GLN A 336 -23.19 1.65 -27.49
N ASN A 337 -24.07 0.87 -28.12
CA ASN A 337 -25.39 0.54 -27.59
C ASN A 337 -25.30 -0.57 -26.53
N ILE A 338 -24.71 -0.24 -25.38
CA ILE A 338 -24.51 -1.16 -24.26
C ILE A 338 -25.45 -0.76 -23.12
N PRO A 339 -26.38 -1.63 -22.70
CA PRO A 339 -27.21 -1.37 -21.53
C PRO A 339 -26.35 -1.27 -20.27
N TYR A 340 -26.42 -0.15 -19.54
CA TYR A 340 -25.70 0.05 -18.27
C TYR A 340 -25.99 -1.05 -17.26
N LYS A 341 -27.24 -1.54 -17.19
CA LYS A 341 -27.63 -2.65 -16.33
C LYS A 341 -26.86 -3.93 -16.65
N GLY A 342 -26.58 -4.20 -17.93
CA GLY A 342 -25.77 -5.34 -18.37
C GLY A 342 -24.30 -5.20 -17.96
N TYR A 343 -23.74 -4.00 -18.13
CA TYR A 343 -22.40 -3.66 -17.64
C TYR A 343 -22.28 -3.84 -16.12
N LEU A 344 -23.20 -3.25 -15.34
CA LEU A 344 -23.23 -3.39 -13.87
C LEU A 344 -23.38 -4.85 -13.43
N SER A 345 -24.23 -5.62 -14.13
CA SER A 345 -24.42 -7.05 -13.84
C SER A 345 -23.15 -7.86 -14.05
N SER A 346 -22.38 -7.59 -15.11
CA SER A 346 -21.11 -8.28 -15.34
C SER A 346 -20.08 -7.99 -14.24
N LYS A 347 -19.93 -6.72 -13.86
CA LYS A 347 -19.02 -6.30 -12.78
C LYS A 347 -19.45 -6.86 -11.43
N TRP A 348 -20.75 -6.93 -11.17
CA TRP A 348 -21.29 -7.57 -9.99
C TRP A 348 -20.97 -9.07 -9.96
N TRP A 349 -21.19 -9.80 -11.05
CA TRP A 349 -20.86 -11.23 -11.14
C TRP A 349 -19.37 -11.50 -10.93
N LEU A 350 -18.49 -10.65 -11.46
CA LEU A 350 -17.05 -10.74 -11.18
C LEU A 350 -16.77 -10.68 -9.67
N MET A 351 -17.40 -9.74 -8.96
CA MET A 351 -17.24 -9.62 -7.50
C MET A 351 -17.85 -10.82 -6.76
N VAL A 352 -19.02 -11.32 -7.18
CA VAL A 352 -19.63 -12.52 -6.57
C VAL A 352 -18.71 -13.73 -6.71
N ILE A 353 -18.20 -13.98 -7.91
CA ILE A 353 -17.27 -15.10 -8.16
C ILE A 353 -16.01 -14.95 -7.30
N ALA A 354 -15.42 -13.75 -7.25
CA ALA A 354 -14.24 -13.49 -6.45
C ALA A 354 -14.51 -13.72 -4.94
N THR A 355 -15.62 -13.19 -4.41
CA THR A 355 -16.01 -13.38 -3.01
C THR A 355 -16.28 -14.85 -2.67
N LEU A 356 -16.89 -15.62 -3.57
CA LEU A 356 -17.08 -17.06 -3.37
C LEU A 356 -15.72 -17.79 -3.32
N VAL A 357 -14.83 -17.53 -4.28
CA VAL A 357 -13.49 -18.13 -4.29
C VAL A 357 -12.71 -17.80 -3.02
N THR A 358 -12.69 -16.54 -2.59
CA THR A 358 -11.99 -16.14 -1.35
C THR A 358 -12.61 -16.77 -0.12
N THR A 359 -13.95 -16.89 -0.06
CA THR A 359 -14.65 -17.56 1.06
C THR A 359 -14.34 -19.05 1.11
N THR A 360 -14.27 -19.73 -0.04
CA THR A 360 -13.86 -21.13 -0.12
C THR A 360 -12.42 -21.33 0.33
N ILE A 361 -11.50 -20.46 -0.12
CA ILE A 361 -10.10 -20.51 0.35
C ILE A 361 -10.05 -20.26 1.87
N ALA A 362 -10.85 -19.34 2.39
CA ALA A 362 -10.95 -19.06 3.83
C ALA A 362 -11.53 -20.22 4.67
N SER A 363 -11.89 -21.37 4.06
CA SER A 363 -12.26 -22.58 4.81
C SER A 363 -11.17 -23.08 5.76
N PHE A 364 -9.90 -22.74 5.54
CA PHE A 364 -8.84 -23.06 6.52
C PHE A 364 -9.09 -22.43 7.91
N TYR A 365 -9.89 -21.36 8.00
CA TYR A 365 -10.28 -20.77 9.28
C TYR A 365 -11.18 -21.66 10.13
N LEU A 366 -11.71 -22.76 9.58
CA LEU A 366 -12.37 -23.81 10.36
C LEU A 366 -11.47 -24.37 11.47
N TYR A 367 -10.14 -24.31 11.30
CA TYR A 367 -9.18 -24.66 12.35
C TYR A 367 -9.37 -23.86 13.65
N PHE A 368 -9.77 -22.58 13.55
CA PHE A 368 -10.04 -21.71 14.70
C PHE A 368 -11.47 -21.86 15.26
N GLY A 369 -12.29 -22.71 14.64
CA GLY A 369 -13.64 -23.04 15.08
C GLY A 369 -14.72 -22.74 14.05
N VAL A 370 -15.84 -23.49 14.16
CA VAL A 370 -16.99 -23.37 13.25
C VAL A 370 -17.60 -21.97 13.29
N GLN A 371 -17.66 -21.33 14.46
CA GLN A 371 -18.20 -19.99 14.62
C GLN A 371 -17.40 -18.93 13.84
N VAL A 372 -16.08 -19.09 13.75
CA VAL A 372 -15.20 -18.20 12.98
C VAL A 372 -15.53 -18.31 11.49
N TYR A 373 -15.60 -19.54 10.98
CA TYR A 373 -15.92 -19.75 9.58
C TYR A 373 -17.35 -19.29 9.23
N LEU A 374 -18.34 -19.51 10.11
CA LEU A 374 -19.69 -18.97 9.94
C LEU A 374 -19.69 -17.44 9.86
N THR A 375 -18.86 -16.77 10.65
CA THR A 375 -18.71 -15.31 10.60
C THR A 375 -18.17 -14.85 9.24
N ILE A 376 -17.21 -15.58 8.65
CA ILE A 376 -16.69 -15.31 7.31
C ILE A 376 -17.76 -15.53 6.24
N VAL A 377 -18.52 -16.63 6.33
CA VAL A 377 -19.62 -16.93 5.40
C VAL A 377 -20.71 -15.85 5.45
N VAL A 378 -21.09 -15.40 6.65
CA VAL A 378 -22.06 -14.31 6.82
C VAL A 378 -21.51 -13.00 6.25
N GLY A 379 -20.22 -12.71 6.48
CA GLY A 379 -19.52 -11.59 5.83
C GLY A 379 -19.57 -11.68 4.30
N ALA A 380 -19.42 -12.87 3.73
CA ALA A 380 -19.49 -13.12 2.29
C ALA A 380 -20.91 -12.86 1.73
N ILE A 381 -21.94 -13.32 2.43
CA ILE A 381 -23.35 -13.06 2.08
C ILE A 381 -23.62 -11.55 2.08
N TYR A 382 -23.17 -10.84 3.11
CA TYR A 382 -23.29 -9.38 3.18
C TYR A 382 -22.50 -8.68 2.07
N ASN A 383 -21.30 -9.18 1.75
CA ASN A 383 -20.47 -8.63 0.69
C ASN A 383 -21.13 -8.74 -0.69
N ILE A 384 -21.65 -9.92 -1.01
CA ILE A 384 -22.39 -10.21 -2.25
C ILE A 384 -23.67 -9.37 -2.32
N GLY A 385 -24.39 -9.27 -1.20
CA GLY A 385 -25.73 -8.69 -1.14
C GLY A 385 -25.79 -7.17 -1.04
N ILE A 386 -24.91 -6.54 -0.25
CA ILE A 386 -24.96 -5.10 0.02
C ILE A 386 -23.68 -4.41 -0.45
N ASN A 387 -22.50 -4.89 -0.04
CA ASN A 387 -21.27 -4.17 -0.35
C ASN A 387 -20.98 -4.10 -1.84
N SER A 388 -21.35 -5.12 -2.62
CA SER A 388 -21.20 -5.11 -4.07
C SER A 388 -21.97 -3.95 -4.71
N HIS A 389 -23.18 -3.66 -4.23
CA HIS A 389 -24.00 -2.52 -4.69
C HIS A 389 -23.39 -1.19 -4.26
N LEU A 390 -23.00 -1.07 -2.98
CA LEU A 390 -22.38 0.16 -2.46
C LEU A 390 -21.07 0.48 -3.18
N VAL A 391 -20.27 -0.53 -3.47
CA VAL A 391 -19.00 -0.36 -4.16
C VAL A 391 -19.21 0.02 -5.63
N LEU A 392 -20.19 -0.57 -6.32
CA LEU A 392 -20.56 -0.13 -7.68
C LEU A 392 -21.07 1.31 -7.69
N LEU A 393 -21.82 1.71 -6.67
CA LEU A 393 -22.26 3.08 -6.47
C LEU A 393 -21.07 4.02 -6.24
N GLY A 394 -20.11 3.64 -5.40
CA GLY A 394 -18.85 4.36 -5.19
C GLY A 394 -18.04 4.51 -6.48
N GLY A 395 -18.04 3.47 -7.32
CA GLY A 395 -17.42 3.50 -8.65
C GLY A 395 -17.95 4.62 -9.54
N ALA A 396 -19.25 4.94 -9.47
CA ALA A 396 -19.87 6.03 -10.25
C ALA A 396 -19.22 7.40 -9.97
N TYR A 397 -18.78 7.60 -8.73
CA TYR A 397 -18.16 8.85 -8.29
C TYR A 397 -16.63 8.82 -8.41
N THR A 398 -16.03 7.65 -8.67
CA THR A 398 -14.57 7.50 -8.79
C THR A 398 -14.11 7.86 -10.20
N LYS A 399 -13.69 9.12 -10.37
CA LYS A 399 -13.34 9.72 -11.67
C LYS A 399 -11.82 9.79 -11.89
N THR A 400 -11.10 8.77 -11.47
CA THR A 400 -9.63 8.72 -11.59
C THR A 400 -9.21 7.78 -12.70
N PRO A 401 -8.56 8.24 -13.78
CA PRO A 401 -8.04 7.32 -14.79
C PRO A 401 -6.96 6.44 -14.19
N ILE A 402 -6.95 5.17 -14.60
CA ILE A 402 -5.99 4.16 -14.13
C ILE A 402 -5.01 3.86 -15.26
N ASP A 403 -3.73 4.13 -15.02
CA ASP A 403 -2.66 3.63 -15.87
C ASP A 403 -2.38 2.16 -15.55
N LEU A 404 -2.84 1.28 -16.44
CA LEU A 404 -2.73 -0.18 -16.35
C LEU A 404 -1.27 -0.69 -16.39
N SER A 405 -0.38 0.07 -17.02
CA SER A 405 1.05 -0.25 -17.13
C SER A 405 1.83 0.08 -15.86
N SER A 406 1.31 1.01 -15.05
CA SER A 406 1.94 1.40 -13.80
C SER A 406 1.63 0.40 -12.69
N GLY A 407 2.66 -0.15 -12.02
CA GLY A 407 2.49 -0.96 -10.81
C GLY A 407 2.04 -0.17 -9.57
N LYS A 408 1.55 1.07 -9.76
CA LYS A 408 1.16 1.97 -8.67
C LYS A 408 -0.17 1.48 -8.10
N GLY A 409 -0.17 1.08 -6.83
CA GLY A 409 -1.40 0.74 -6.10
C GLY A 409 -2.43 1.88 -6.13
N ALA A 410 -3.70 1.56 -5.91
CA ALA A 410 -4.82 2.51 -6.02
C ALA A 410 -4.69 3.76 -5.12
N PHE A 411 -4.01 3.64 -3.99
CA PHE A 411 -3.67 4.77 -3.10
C PHE A 411 -2.55 5.69 -3.63
N GLY A 412 -1.86 5.27 -4.69
CA GLY A 412 -0.72 5.98 -5.23
C GLY A 412 -1.07 7.08 -6.22
N ASP A 413 -2.28 7.06 -6.78
CA ASP A 413 -2.79 8.10 -7.65
C ASP A 413 -3.46 9.18 -6.81
N LYS A 414 -2.82 10.34 -6.76
CA LYS A 414 -3.17 11.54 -5.97
C LYS A 414 -4.59 12.09 -6.19
N LYS A 415 -5.37 11.45 -7.08
CA LYS A 415 -6.71 11.86 -7.48
C LYS A 415 -7.83 11.00 -6.85
N ALA A 416 -7.50 9.91 -6.14
CA ALA A 416 -8.49 8.91 -5.72
C ALA A 416 -9.32 9.27 -4.47
N PHE A 417 -9.04 10.39 -3.82
CA PHE A 417 -9.82 10.81 -2.66
C PHE A 417 -11.10 11.54 -3.10
N ASN A 418 -12.23 10.86 -2.99
CA ASN A 418 -13.56 11.43 -3.22
C ASN A 418 -14.38 11.34 -1.93
N VAL A 419 -14.86 12.49 -1.43
CA VAL A 419 -15.66 12.56 -0.20
C VAL A 419 -16.94 11.71 -0.32
N LYS A 420 -17.56 11.66 -1.50
CA LYS A 420 -18.74 10.81 -1.74
C LYS A 420 -18.40 9.33 -1.62
N THR A 421 -17.23 8.89 -2.10
CA THR A 421 -16.82 7.48 -1.99
C THR A 421 -16.44 7.12 -0.56
N MET A 422 -15.83 8.05 0.18
CA MET A 422 -15.57 7.90 1.61
C MET A 422 -16.89 7.76 2.40
N LEU A 423 -17.89 8.61 2.14
CA LEU A 423 -19.21 8.49 2.78
C LEU A 423 -19.89 7.15 2.45
N ILE A 424 -19.73 6.64 1.22
CA ILE A 424 -20.26 5.33 0.82
C ILE A 424 -19.52 4.16 1.53
N SER A 425 -18.26 4.34 1.92
CA SER A 425 -17.51 3.32 2.66
C SER A 425 -17.96 3.17 4.13
N ILE A 426 -18.60 4.20 4.72
CA ILE A 426 -19.12 4.15 6.09
C ILE A 426 -20.19 3.05 6.23
N PRO A 427 -21.29 3.03 5.45
CA PRO A 427 -22.27 1.95 5.57
C PRO A 427 -21.69 0.59 5.17
N GLN A 428 -20.69 0.56 4.28
CA GLN A 428 -20.04 -0.68 3.84
C GLN A 428 -19.40 -1.47 5.02
N LEU A 429 -18.84 -0.75 5.99
CA LEU A 429 -18.17 -1.34 7.15
C LEU A 429 -18.97 -1.20 8.45
N GLY A 430 -19.62 -0.06 8.64
CA GLY A 430 -20.34 0.27 9.88
C GLY A 430 -21.69 -0.44 10.01
N LEU A 431 -22.47 -0.57 8.93
CA LEU A 431 -23.79 -1.19 8.99
C LEU A 431 -23.75 -2.67 9.47
N PRO A 432 -22.91 -3.56 8.92
CA PRO A 432 -22.93 -4.96 9.36
C PRO A 432 -22.37 -5.11 10.78
N VAL A 433 -21.42 -4.27 11.18
CA VAL A 433 -20.89 -4.20 12.53
C VAL A 433 -21.99 -3.75 13.52
N LEU A 434 -22.76 -2.72 13.16
CA LEU A 434 -23.88 -2.23 13.95
C LEU A 434 -24.98 -3.29 14.10
N LEU A 435 -25.37 -3.95 13.00
CA LEU A 435 -26.38 -5.01 13.01
C LEU A 435 -25.96 -6.19 13.88
N TYR A 436 -24.71 -6.63 13.75
CA TYR A 436 -24.17 -7.70 14.56
C TYR A 436 -24.11 -7.31 16.04
N TRP A 437 -23.62 -6.10 16.35
CA TRP A 437 -23.56 -5.59 17.72
C TRP A 437 -24.95 -5.55 18.36
N LEU A 438 -25.96 -4.99 17.67
CA LEU A 438 -27.35 -4.97 18.14
C LEU A 438 -27.89 -6.39 18.39
N GLY A 439 -27.73 -7.30 17.41
CA GLY A 439 -28.23 -8.67 17.56
C GLY A 439 -27.52 -9.47 18.66
N SER A 440 -26.22 -9.24 18.84
CA SER A 440 -25.43 -9.89 19.90
C SER A 440 -25.76 -9.34 21.30
N LYS A 441 -26.02 -8.03 21.42
CA LYS A 441 -26.27 -7.37 22.71
C LYS A 441 -27.65 -7.68 23.27
N TYR A 442 -28.66 -7.73 22.40
CA TYR A 442 -30.05 -7.97 22.80
C TYR A 442 -30.50 -9.44 22.65
N GLY A 443 -29.61 -10.31 22.18
CA GLY A 443 -29.91 -11.71 21.95
C GLY A 443 -28.67 -12.58 22.19
N ASN A 444 -28.10 -13.11 21.11
CA ASN A 444 -26.90 -13.93 21.16
C ASN A 444 -26.06 -13.73 19.87
N PRO A 445 -24.80 -14.21 19.83
CA PRO A 445 -23.95 -14.08 18.63
C PRO A 445 -24.60 -14.64 17.36
N THR A 446 -25.37 -15.72 17.47
CA THR A 446 -26.07 -16.36 16.34
C THR A 446 -27.17 -15.48 15.76
N ILE A 447 -27.92 -14.76 16.60
CA ILE A 447 -28.92 -13.76 16.19
C ILE A 447 -28.21 -12.59 15.50
N GLY A 448 -27.07 -12.13 16.04
CA GLY A 448 -26.23 -11.12 15.40
C GLY A 448 -25.80 -11.53 13.98
N LEU A 449 -25.26 -12.74 13.83
CA LEU A 449 -24.91 -13.29 12.52
C LEU A 449 -26.13 -13.42 11.59
N SER A 450 -27.26 -13.86 12.12
CA SER A 450 -28.49 -14.05 11.34
C SER A 450 -29.05 -12.73 10.80
N LEU A 451 -28.99 -11.64 11.59
CA LEU A 451 -29.39 -10.31 11.14
C LEU A 451 -28.53 -9.81 9.99
N VAL A 452 -27.20 -9.96 10.08
CA VAL A 452 -26.28 -9.56 9.01
C VAL A 452 -26.53 -10.39 7.74
N ALA A 453 -26.70 -11.71 7.89
CA ALA A 453 -27.02 -12.60 6.78
C ALA A 453 -28.36 -12.23 6.13
N ALA A 454 -29.40 -11.97 6.91
CA ALA A 454 -30.71 -11.57 6.42
C ALA A 454 -30.64 -10.28 5.61
N VAL A 455 -29.91 -9.26 6.09
CA VAL A 455 -29.72 -8.01 5.35
C VAL A 455 -28.93 -8.24 4.06
N GLY A 456 -27.92 -9.12 4.07
CA GLY A 456 -27.22 -9.53 2.84
C GLY A 456 -28.16 -10.20 1.82
N VAL A 457 -28.99 -11.15 2.26
CA VAL A 457 -29.96 -11.83 1.39
C VAL A 457 -31.00 -10.85 0.85
N ILE A 458 -31.50 -9.92 1.68
CA ILE A 458 -32.41 -8.85 1.25
C ILE A 458 -31.73 -7.98 0.19
N GLY A 459 -30.48 -7.57 0.41
CA GLY A 459 -29.71 -6.81 -0.57
C GLY A 459 -29.56 -7.53 -1.91
N PHE A 460 -29.32 -8.84 -1.87
CA PHE A 460 -29.29 -9.69 -3.06
C PHE A 460 -30.65 -9.74 -3.77
N ALA A 461 -31.74 -9.93 -3.03
CA ALA A 461 -33.09 -9.99 -3.59
C ALA A 461 -33.50 -8.66 -4.26
N PHE A 462 -33.05 -7.53 -3.73
CA PHE A 462 -33.32 -6.20 -4.30
C PHE A 462 -32.30 -5.72 -5.34
N LYS A 463 -31.43 -6.61 -5.85
CA LYS A 463 -30.40 -6.32 -6.86
C LYS A 463 -30.91 -5.49 -8.04
N ASP A 464 -32.04 -5.86 -8.63
CA ASP A 464 -32.58 -5.16 -9.80
C ASP A 464 -32.99 -3.71 -9.51
N LYS A 465 -33.57 -3.47 -8.32
CA LYS A 465 -33.92 -2.12 -7.87
C LYS A 465 -32.66 -1.30 -7.60
N ALA A 466 -31.68 -1.89 -6.91
CA ALA A 466 -30.39 -1.26 -6.65
C ALA A 466 -29.67 -0.87 -7.95
N PHE A 467 -29.63 -1.77 -8.94
CA PHE A 467 -29.01 -1.49 -10.24
C PHE A 467 -29.73 -0.37 -11.00
N SER A 468 -31.06 -0.31 -10.92
CA SER A 468 -31.82 0.76 -11.56
C SER A 468 -31.53 2.13 -10.94
N LEU A 469 -31.29 2.19 -9.63
CA LEU A 469 -30.87 3.41 -8.94
C LEU A 469 -29.43 3.80 -9.31
N ILE A 470 -28.52 2.84 -9.28
CA ILE A 470 -27.10 3.04 -9.64
C ILE A 470 -26.99 3.50 -11.10
N GLU A 471 -27.75 2.89 -12.01
CA GLU A 471 -27.78 3.25 -13.43
C GLU A 471 -28.12 4.73 -13.65
N LYS A 472 -29.10 5.28 -12.91
CA LYS A 472 -29.45 6.70 -13.01
C LYS A 472 -28.25 7.60 -12.66
N ILE A 473 -27.49 7.22 -11.64
CA ILE A 473 -26.29 7.96 -11.20
C ILE A 473 -25.17 7.84 -12.23
N TYR A 474 -24.94 6.64 -12.78
CA TYR A 474 -23.96 6.43 -13.85
C TYR A 474 -24.28 7.27 -15.09
N LYS A 475 -25.56 7.37 -15.47
CA LYS A 475 -26.00 8.23 -16.58
C LYS A 475 -25.78 9.71 -16.28
N ALA A 476 -26.10 10.17 -15.07
CA ALA A 476 -25.90 11.55 -14.67
C ALA A 476 -24.40 11.95 -14.64
N GLU A 477 -23.54 11.05 -14.16
CA GLU A 477 -22.11 11.29 -14.02
C GLU A 477 -21.31 11.02 -15.32
N LYS A 478 -21.95 10.43 -16.35
CA LYS A 478 -21.32 9.99 -17.62
C LYS A 478 -20.34 11.01 -18.20
N TYR A 479 -20.81 12.24 -18.43
CA TYR A 479 -20.00 13.27 -19.11
C TYR A 479 -18.84 13.75 -18.24
N ALA A 480 -19.06 13.90 -16.94
CA ALA A 480 -18.01 14.28 -16.00
C ALA A 480 -16.93 13.19 -15.90
N THR A 481 -17.31 11.92 -15.93
CA THR A 481 -16.39 10.77 -15.95
C THR A 481 -15.59 10.74 -17.26
N ILE A 482 -16.22 10.94 -18.41
CA ILE A 482 -15.53 11.04 -19.71
C ILE A 482 -14.50 12.17 -19.70
N ALA A 483 -14.89 13.36 -19.23
CA ALA A 483 -13.99 14.51 -19.15
C ALA A 483 -12.80 14.25 -18.23
N ALA A 484 -13.03 13.60 -17.08
CA ALA A 484 -11.98 13.26 -16.14
C ALA A 484 -10.99 12.22 -16.72
N TYR A 485 -11.46 11.22 -17.46
CA TYR A 485 -10.59 10.23 -18.09
C TYR A 485 -9.82 10.75 -19.31
N LYS A 486 -10.27 11.85 -19.94
CA LYS A 486 -9.49 12.55 -20.97
C LYS A 486 -8.25 13.25 -20.42
N GLN A 487 -8.27 13.67 -19.16
CA GLN A 487 -7.18 14.40 -18.53
C GLN A 487 -6.02 13.45 -18.20
N LYS A 488 -5.18 13.16 -19.21
CA LYS A 488 -3.84 12.59 -19.01
C LYS A 488 -3.01 13.63 -18.25
N GLY A 489 -2.77 13.36 -16.97
CA GLY A 489 -1.91 14.20 -16.11
C GLY A 489 -0.44 14.00 -16.41
#